data_AF-A0A2K1R480-F1
#
_entry.id   AF-A0A2K1R480-F1
#
_cell.length_a   1.000
_cell.length_b   1.000
_cell.length_c   1.000
_cell.angle_alpha   90.00
_cell.angle_beta   90.00
_cell.angle_gamma   90.00
#
_symmetry.space_group_name_H-M   'P 1'
#
loop_
_entity.id
_entity.type
_entity.pdbx_description
1 polymer ?
#
loop_
_entity_poly.entity_id
_entity_poly.type
_entity_poly.pdbx_seq_one_letter_code
_entity_poly.pdbx_strand_id
1 'polypeptide(L)'
;QSGEQFCHFTHGHPLTLTEIKDEDEISCSTCGRCCSGPAYDCSKCSFILDKSCFELPRKIQHNFHPSHPLTLLTQLCELEWACRMRFDCKTSDTPCDSPVFHCAECDFNLHLLC
;
A
#
# COMPACT_ATOMS: atom_id res chain seq x y z
N GLN A 1 -11.18 1.67 27.86
CA GLN A 1 -11.80 2.25 26.66
C GLN A 1 -11.27 1.43 25.50
N SER A 2 -12.10 0.61 24.89
CA SER A 2 -11.70 -0.27 23.79
C SER A 2 -11.62 0.61 22.54
N GLY A 3 -10.40 0.87 22.04
CA GLY A 3 -10.21 1.65 20.81
C GLY A 3 -10.96 1.01 19.64
N GLU A 4 -11.55 1.84 18.78
CA GLU A 4 -12.26 1.38 17.59
C GLU A 4 -11.31 0.63 16.66
N GLN A 5 -11.74 -0.53 16.17
CA GLN A 5 -10.95 -1.40 15.30
C GLN A 5 -11.49 -1.43 13.88
N PHE A 6 -10.59 -1.42 12.90
CA PHE A 6 -10.90 -1.30 11.49
C PHE A 6 -10.23 -2.40 10.68
N CYS A 7 -10.94 -2.97 9.71
CA CYS A 7 -10.37 -3.94 8.79
C CYS A 7 -9.95 -3.24 7.48
N HIS A 8 -8.84 -3.64 6.88
CA HIS A 8 -8.37 -3.09 5.61
C HIS A 8 -7.99 -4.20 4.64
N PHE A 9 -8.26 -4.05 3.34
CA PHE A 9 -8.05 -5.14 2.38
C PHE A 9 -6.56 -5.47 2.13
N THR A 10 -5.65 -4.58 2.55
CA THR A 10 -4.20 -4.79 2.42
C THR A 10 -3.61 -5.53 3.61
N HIS A 11 -4.38 -5.76 4.68
CA HIS A 11 -3.89 -6.40 5.90
C HIS A 11 -4.98 -7.20 6.63
N GLY A 12 -4.67 -8.45 6.98
CA GLY A 12 -5.66 -9.39 7.54
C GLY A 12 -6.06 -9.15 9.00
N HIS A 13 -5.29 -8.36 9.76
CA HIS A 13 -5.62 -8.05 11.16
C HIS A 13 -6.39 -6.74 11.30
N PRO A 14 -7.20 -6.60 12.37
CA PRO A 14 -7.79 -5.32 12.71
C PRO A 14 -6.71 -4.29 13.07
N LEU A 15 -6.91 -3.07 12.60
CA LEU A 15 -6.09 -1.90 12.87
C LEU A 15 -6.80 -0.96 13.85
N THR A 16 -6.05 -0.16 14.60
CA THR A 16 -6.60 0.86 15.50
C THR A 16 -6.15 2.23 15.03
N LEU A 17 -7.00 3.24 15.16
CA LEU A 17 -6.62 4.61 14.84
C LEU A 17 -5.67 5.13 15.93
N THR A 18 -4.52 5.65 15.50
CA THR A 18 -3.49 6.26 16.33
C THR A 18 -3.02 7.57 15.73
N GLU A 19 -2.37 8.41 16.54
CA GLU A 19 -1.77 9.68 16.11
C GLU A 19 -0.25 9.53 16.11
N ILE A 20 0.36 9.64 14.92
CA ILE A 20 1.82 9.55 14.73
C ILE A 20 2.39 10.96 14.69
N LYS A 21 3.45 11.22 15.45
CA LYS A 21 4.18 12.48 15.41
C LYS A 21 5.28 12.41 14.36
N ASP A 22 5.68 13.56 13.84
CA ASP A 22 6.78 13.66 12.86
C ASP A 22 8.12 13.10 13.40
N GLU A 23 8.30 13.10 14.73
CA GLU A 23 9.50 12.58 15.41
C GLU A 23 9.57 11.04 15.49
N ASP A 24 8.47 10.33 15.25
CA ASP A 24 8.42 8.87 15.41
C ASP A 24 9.12 8.12 14.25
N GLU A 25 9.46 8.81 13.16
CA GLU A 25 10.11 8.24 11.95
C GLU A 25 9.43 6.97 11.41
N ILE A 26 8.10 6.90 11.53
CA ILE A 26 7.32 5.74 11.11
C ILE A 26 6.95 5.84 9.63
N SER A 27 7.20 4.79 8.84
CA SER A 27 6.77 4.71 7.44
C SER A 27 5.50 3.90 7.26
N CYS A 28 4.65 4.32 6.32
CA CYS A 28 3.46 3.58 5.91
C CYS A 28 3.88 2.28 5.20
N SER A 29 3.34 1.15 5.65
CA SER A 29 3.60 -0.18 5.09
C SER A 29 3.03 -0.36 3.67
N THR A 30 2.18 0.55 3.20
CA THR A 30 1.68 0.53 1.81
C THR A 30 2.49 1.49 0.94
N CYS A 31 2.46 2.80 1.18
CA CYS A 31 3.10 3.75 0.26
C CYS A 31 4.59 4.04 0.54
N GLY A 32 5.14 3.56 1.67
CA GLY A 32 6.52 3.80 2.08
C GLY A 32 6.83 5.24 2.54
N ARG A 33 5.87 6.17 2.48
CA ARG A 33 6.04 7.55 2.96
C ARG A 33 6.00 7.59 4.49
N CYS A 34 6.68 8.57 5.09
CA CYS A 34 6.57 8.83 6.52
C CYS A 34 5.11 9.16 6.87
N CYS A 35 4.59 8.47 7.88
CA CYS A 35 3.31 8.79 8.48
C CYS A 35 3.47 10.04 9.36
N SER A 36 2.50 10.93 9.28
CA SER A 36 2.39 12.10 10.16
C SER A 36 0.90 12.36 10.39
N GLY A 37 0.52 12.56 11.64
CA GLY A 37 -0.88 12.67 12.07
C GLY A 37 -1.60 11.32 12.12
N PRO A 38 -2.91 11.27 11.79
CA PRO A 38 -3.71 10.07 11.94
C PRO A 38 -3.23 8.90 11.07
N ALA A 39 -3.05 7.75 11.70
CA ALA A 39 -2.66 6.49 11.07
C ALA A 39 -3.36 5.30 11.71
N TYR A 40 -3.30 4.15 11.05
CA TYR A 40 -3.90 2.90 11.50
C TYR A 40 -2.80 1.89 11.83
N ASP A 41 -2.64 1.56 13.10
CA ASP A 41 -1.63 0.63 13.59
C ASP A 41 -2.22 -0.76 13.82
N CYS A 42 -1.43 -1.80 13.57
CA CYS A 42 -1.74 -3.14 14.01
C CYS A 42 -1.05 -3.45 15.33
N SER A 43 -1.81 -3.80 16.37
CA SER A 43 -1.22 -4.23 17.64
C SER A 43 -0.58 -5.63 17.60
N LYS A 44 -0.85 -6.42 16.54
CA LYS A 44 -0.35 -7.79 16.38
C LYS A 44 0.95 -7.89 15.58
N CYS A 45 1.28 -6.88 14.78
CA CYS A 45 2.45 -6.88 13.93
C CYS A 45 2.84 -5.44 13.57
N SER A 46 4.05 -5.21 13.06
CA SER A 46 4.54 -3.86 12.74
C SER A 46 3.93 -3.26 11.46
N PHE A 47 2.65 -3.52 11.18
CA PHE A 47 1.93 -2.96 10.05
C PHE A 47 1.29 -1.62 10.43
N ILE A 48 1.59 -0.59 9.66
CA ILE A 48 1.09 0.77 9.88
C ILE A 48 0.62 1.34 8.55
N LEU A 49 -0.56 1.96 8.54
CA LEU A 49 -1.16 2.55 7.35
C LEU A 49 -1.49 4.01 7.62
N ASP A 50 -0.93 4.94 6.84
CA ASP A 50 -1.37 6.33 6.93
C ASP A 50 -2.85 6.45 6.54
N LYS A 51 -3.53 7.49 7.03
CA LYS A 51 -4.96 7.68 6.77
C LYS A 51 -5.29 7.69 5.27
N SER A 52 -4.45 8.29 4.43
CA SER A 52 -4.71 8.36 2.99
C SER A 52 -4.69 6.96 2.39
N CYS A 53 -3.72 6.13 2.77
CA CYS A 53 -3.66 4.75 2.31
C CYS A 53 -4.78 3.85 2.85
N PHE A 54 -5.34 4.16 4.02
CA PHE A 54 -6.52 3.48 4.54
C PHE A 54 -7.79 3.83 3.75
N GLU A 55 -7.90 5.08 3.30
CA GLU A 55 -9.03 5.57 2.51
C GLU A 55 -8.92 5.20 1.01
N LEU A 56 -7.76 4.71 0.57
CA LEU A 56 -7.56 4.28 -0.81
C LEU A 56 -8.46 3.09 -1.16
N PRO A 57 -9.21 3.17 -2.27
CA PRO A 57 -10.01 2.04 -2.71
C PRO A 57 -9.11 0.96 -3.32
N ARG A 58 -9.53 -0.30 -3.16
CA ARG A 58 -8.86 -1.45 -3.81
C ARG A 58 -8.85 -1.36 -5.33
N LYS A 59 -9.84 -0.68 -5.93
CA LYS A 59 -9.93 -0.49 -7.38
C LYS A 59 -10.16 0.98 -7.70
N ILE A 60 -9.46 1.50 -8.71
CA ILE A 60 -9.62 2.86 -9.22
C ILE A 60 -9.92 2.83 -10.71
N GLN A 61 -10.60 3.86 -11.20
CA GLN A 61 -10.64 4.19 -12.62
C GLN A 61 -9.75 5.41 -12.84
N HIS A 62 -8.63 5.25 -13.54
CA HIS A 62 -7.64 6.32 -13.68
C HIS A 62 -7.78 7.05 -15.01
N ASN A 63 -7.58 8.37 -15.04
CA ASN A 63 -7.73 9.16 -16.26
C ASN A 63 -6.73 8.79 -17.37
N PHE A 64 -5.54 8.30 -17.01
CA PHE A 64 -4.56 7.78 -17.99
C PHE A 64 -4.89 6.37 -18.50
N HIS A 65 -5.79 5.65 -17.82
CA HIS A 65 -6.28 4.34 -18.25
C HIS A 65 -7.79 4.23 -18.01
N PRO A 66 -8.61 5.03 -18.73
CA PRO A 66 -10.03 5.15 -18.43
C PRO A 66 -10.84 3.94 -18.87
N SER A 67 -10.28 3.10 -19.75
CA SER A 67 -10.97 1.97 -20.39
C SER A 67 -11.22 0.80 -19.45
N HIS A 68 -10.32 0.56 -18.48
CA HIS A 68 -10.45 -0.53 -17.51
C HIS A 68 -10.08 -0.07 -16.10
N PRO A 69 -10.75 -0.59 -15.06
CA PRO A 69 -10.37 -0.31 -13.69
C PRO A 69 -9.03 -0.97 -13.34
N LEU A 70 -8.21 -0.27 -12.56
CA LEU A 70 -6.97 -0.77 -12.02
C LEU A 70 -7.21 -1.32 -10.61
N THR A 71 -6.58 -2.43 -10.26
CA THR A 71 -6.64 -3.05 -8.94
C THR A 71 -5.33 -2.84 -8.19
N LEU A 72 -5.39 -2.36 -6.96
CA LEU A 72 -4.21 -2.20 -6.11
C LEU A 72 -3.66 -3.57 -5.74
N LEU A 73 -2.38 -3.78 -6.04
CA LEU A 73 -1.60 -4.94 -5.65
C LEU A 73 -0.67 -4.53 -4.51
N THR A 74 -0.98 -5.00 -3.30
CA THR A 74 -0.21 -4.70 -2.07
C THR A 74 0.67 -5.85 -1.60
N GLN A 75 0.60 -7.00 -2.26
CA GLN A 75 1.44 -8.17 -2.02
C GLN A 75 2.10 -8.57 -3.35
N LEU A 76 3.10 -7.80 -3.78
CA LEU A 76 3.86 -8.13 -4.98
C LEU A 76 4.79 -9.33 -4.76
N CYS A 77 5.15 -9.65 -3.50
CA CYS A 77 5.99 -10.80 -3.19
C CYS A 77 5.27 -12.16 -3.20
N GLU A 78 3.94 -12.23 -3.03
CA GLU A 78 3.20 -13.51 -3.11
C GLU A 78 2.89 -13.95 -4.55
N LEU A 79 3.18 -13.09 -5.51
CA LEU A 79 2.97 -13.34 -6.93
C LEU A 79 4.33 -13.62 -7.58
N GLU A 80 4.67 -14.89 -7.80
CA GLU A 80 5.91 -15.32 -8.49
C GLU A 80 6.18 -14.57 -9.80
N TRP A 81 5.14 -14.02 -10.43
CA TRP A 81 5.22 -13.23 -11.67
C TRP A 81 5.49 -11.73 -11.46
N ALA A 82 5.17 -11.14 -10.32
CA ALA A 82 5.37 -9.70 -10.07
C ALA A 82 6.86 -9.36 -9.91
N CYS A 83 7.65 -10.30 -9.36
CA CYS A 83 9.11 -10.23 -9.38
C CYS A 83 9.72 -10.34 -10.80
N ARG A 84 8.91 -10.73 -11.80
CA ARG A 84 9.32 -11.02 -13.18
C ARG A 84 9.04 -9.87 -14.17
N MET A 85 8.20 -8.90 -13.81
CA MET A 85 7.93 -7.67 -14.58
C MET A 85 9.03 -6.59 -14.38
N ARG A 86 10.27 -7.03 -14.10
CA ARG A 86 11.41 -6.17 -13.78
C ARG A 86 11.63 -5.09 -14.85
N PHE A 87 11.48 -3.83 -14.44
CA PHE A 87 12.53 -2.85 -14.71
C PHE A 87 13.65 -3.10 -13.70
N ASP A 88 14.68 -3.83 -14.15
CA ASP A 88 16.01 -3.99 -13.55
C ASP A 88 16.15 -3.91 -12.00
N CYS A 89 15.59 -4.86 -11.25
CA CYS A 89 16.04 -5.13 -9.87
C CYS A 89 17.39 -5.88 -9.86
N LYS A 90 18.39 -5.40 -10.58
CA LYS A 90 19.77 -5.85 -10.41
C LYS A 90 20.47 -4.80 -9.57
N THR A 91 20.90 -5.22 -8.38
CA THR A 91 21.74 -4.49 -7.42
C THR A 91 21.00 -3.65 -6.36
N SER A 92 21.42 -3.90 -5.11
CA SER A 92 21.47 -2.98 -3.97
C SER A 92 20.17 -2.64 -3.23
N ASP A 93 20.01 -3.23 -2.03
CA ASP A 93 19.44 -2.67 -0.79
C ASP A 93 18.16 -1.79 -0.83
N THR A 94 17.39 -1.82 -1.92
CA THR A 94 16.13 -1.06 -2.06
C THR A 94 14.95 -2.03 -2.07
N PRO A 95 13.98 -1.89 -1.15
CA PRO A 95 12.81 -2.76 -1.12
C PRO A 95 12.00 -2.58 -2.40
N CYS A 96 11.70 -3.70 -3.06
CA CYS A 96 11.03 -3.79 -4.36
C CYS A 96 9.50 -3.57 -4.24
N ASP A 97 9.06 -2.77 -3.28
CA ASP A 97 7.72 -2.85 -2.67
C ASP A 97 6.89 -1.57 -2.85
N SER A 98 7.04 -0.85 -3.96
CA SER A 98 6.09 0.24 -4.26
C SER A 98 4.78 -0.38 -4.74
N PRO A 99 3.64 -0.13 -4.07
CA PRO A 99 2.35 -0.67 -4.46
C PRO A 99 1.94 -0.11 -5.84
N VAL A 100 1.38 -0.99 -6.67
CA VAL A 100 0.95 -0.65 -8.02
C VAL A 100 -0.52 -0.95 -8.22
N PHE A 101 -1.18 -0.09 -8.99
CA PHE A 101 -2.47 -0.31 -9.58
C PHE A 101 -2.30 -1.02 -10.92
N HIS A 102 -2.78 -2.26 -11.00
CA HIS A 102 -2.61 -3.13 -12.16
C HIS A 102 -3.93 -3.37 -12.90
N CYS A 103 -3.91 -3.30 -14.23
CA CYS A 103 -4.97 -3.77 -15.11
C CYS A 103 -4.53 -5.08 -15.78
N ALA A 104 -5.19 -6.18 -15.46
CA ALA A 104 -4.89 -7.50 -16.03
C ALA A 104 -5.29 -7.62 -17.51
N GLU A 105 -6.24 -6.80 -17.99
CA GLU A 105 -6.72 -6.85 -19.37
C GLU A 105 -5.75 -6.19 -20.35
N CYS A 106 -5.08 -5.12 -19.91
CA CYS A 106 -4.14 -4.36 -20.73
C CYS A 106 -2.68 -4.53 -20.34
N ASP A 107 -2.40 -5.30 -19.27
CA ASP A 107 -1.09 -5.41 -18.64
C ASP A 107 -0.48 -4.03 -18.31
N PHE A 108 -1.34 -3.11 -17.85
CA PHE A 108 -0.98 -1.73 -17.53
C PHE A 108 -0.74 -1.57 -16.02
N ASN A 109 0.33 -0.87 -15.64
CA ASN A 109 0.72 -0.61 -14.26
C ASN A 109 0.83 0.88 -13.99
N LEU A 110 0.25 1.33 -12.87
CA LEU A 110 0.34 2.69 -12.34
C LEU A 110 0.90 2.64 -10.92
N HIS A 111 1.99 3.35 -10.64
CA HIS A 111 2.49 3.45 -9.26
C HIS A 111 1.50 4.23 -8.40
N LEU A 112 1.32 3.82 -7.14
CA LEU A 112 0.40 4.49 -6.21
C LEU A 112 0.69 5.98 -6.04
N LEU A 113 1.94 6.39 -6.22
CA LEU A 113 2.42 7.75 -6.01
C LEU A 113 2.54 8.59 -7.30
N CYS A 114 2.16 8.04 -8.47
CA CYS A 114 2.19 8.70 -9.77
C CYS A 114 0.79 9.14 -10.21
#